data_AF-A0A2R4M8B4-F1
#
_entry.id   AF-A0A2R4M8B4-F1
#
_cell.length_a   1.000
_cell.length_b   1.000
_cell.length_c   1.000
_cell.angle_alpha   90.00
_cell.angle_beta   90.00
_cell.angle_gamma   90.00
#
_symmetry.space_group_name_H-M   'P 1'
#
loop_
_entity.id
_entity.type
_entity.pdbx_description
1 polymer ?
#
loop_
_entity_poly.entity_id
_entity_poly.type
_entity_poly.pdbx_seq_one_letter_code
_entity_poly.pdbx_strand_id
1 'polypeptide(L)'
;MPFVILDLFVTVYQAICFPIYGLPKVERKKYIAVDRHKLTYLNFMQKLNCVYCGYGNGLLAYVREVAGRTEYYWCPIKHASHLSDRHEQYQNFLEFGDGEAWDEKFIEMKGKARACEDCSGCGTGGCH
;
A
#
# COMPACT_ATOMS: atom_id res chain seq x y z
N MET A 1 18.22 0.50 -10.76
CA MET A 1 18.81 0.46 -9.40
C MET A 1 17.94 1.07 -8.30
N PRO A 2 17.33 2.27 -8.40
CA PRO A 2 16.65 2.89 -7.25
C PRO A 2 15.45 2.08 -6.73
N PHE A 3 14.69 1.44 -7.62
CA PHE A 3 13.56 0.60 -7.26
C PHE A 3 13.93 -0.63 -6.42
N VAL A 4 15.09 -1.25 -6.64
CA VAL A 4 15.49 -2.45 -5.87
C VAL A 4 15.81 -2.08 -4.43
N ILE A 5 16.46 -0.94 -4.23
CA ILE A 5 16.80 -0.42 -2.90
C ILE A 5 15.50 -0.10 -2.15
N LEU A 6 14.59 0.63 -2.80
CA LEU A 6 13.28 0.95 -2.22
C LEU A 6 12.50 -0.31 -1.83
N ASP A 7 12.47 -1.32 -2.71
CA ASP A 7 11.80 -2.60 -2.45
C ASP A 7 12.37 -3.30 -1.20
N LEU A 8 13.70 -3.31 -1.05
CA LEU A 8 14.35 -3.89 0.12
C LEU A 8 13.98 -3.14 1.40
N PHE A 9 14.09 -1.81 1.41
CA PHE A 9 13.75 -1.00 2.58
C PHE A 9 12.28 -1.17 2.98
N VAL A 10 11.36 -1.16 2.03
CA VAL A 10 9.92 -1.30 2.30
C VAL A 10 9.58 -2.71 2.77
N THR A 11 10.23 -3.73 2.21
CA THR A 11 10.07 -5.11 2.65
C THR A 11 10.57 -5.31 4.08
N VAL A 12 11.74 -4.75 4.43
CA VAL A 12 12.29 -4.80 5.79
C VAL A 12 11.40 -4.03 6.76
N TYR A 13 10.95 -2.83 6.38
CA TYR A 13 10.01 -2.03 7.16
C TYR A 13 8.75 -2.82 7.48
N GLN A 14 8.09 -3.39 6.47
CA GLN A 14 6.90 -4.22 6.68
C GLN A 14 7.21 -5.44 7.56
N ALA A 15 8.32 -6.13 7.32
CA ALA A 15 8.67 -7.34 8.07
C ALA A 15 8.87 -7.08 9.58
N ILE A 16 9.32 -5.88 9.95
CA ILE A 16 9.57 -5.49 11.34
C ILE A 16 8.36 -4.78 11.94
N CYS A 17 7.89 -3.71 11.31
CA CYS A 17 6.86 -2.84 11.87
C CYS A 17 5.46 -3.48 11.87
N PHE A 18 5.10 -4.25 10.84
CA PHE A 18 3.72 -4.77 10.76
C PHE A 18 3.43 -5.82 11.83
N PRO A 19 4.31 -6.79 12.13
CA PRO A 19 4.12 -7.69 13.26
C PRO A 19 4.07 -6.96 14.60
N ILE A 20 4.87 -5.90 14.79
CA ILE A 20 4.86 -5.09 16.03
C ILE A 20 3.52 -4.37 16.20
N TYR A 21 2.92 -3.89 15.11
CA TYR A 21 1.64 -3.16 15.15
C TYR A 21 0.40 -4.06 15.02
N GLY A 22 0.58 -5.35 14.73
CA GLY A 22 -0.50 -6.29 14.45
C GLY A 22 -1.18 -6.02 13.10
N LEU A 23 -0.44 -5.49 12.12
CA LEU A 23 -0.96 -5.20 10.78
C LEU A 23 -0.74 -6.38 9.82
N PRO A 24 -1.67 -6.63 8.87
CA PRO A 24 -1.52 -7.68 7.87
C PRO A 24 -0.46 -7.31 6.82
N LYS A 25 0.44 -8.24 6.51
CA LYS A 25 1.48 -8.06 5.51
C LYS A 25 0.87 -7.90 4.11
N VAL A 26 1.40 -6.95 3.33
CA VAL A 26 1.04 -6.77 1.92
C VAL A 26 1.76 -7.82 1.08
N GLU A 27 1.01 -8.52 0.24
CA GLU A 27 1.55 -9.50 -0.68
C GLU A 27 2.10 -8.84 -1.95
N ARG A 28 3.43 -8.75 -2.04
CA ARG A 28 4.14 -8.19 -3.21
C ARG A 28 3.72 -8.79 -4.56
N LYS A 29 3.36 -10.09 -4.59
CA LYS A 29 2.95 -10.80 -5.81
C LYS A 29 1.67 -10.25 -6.44
N LYS A 30 0.79 -9.62 -5.66
CA LYS A 30 -0.45 -9.02 -6.17
C LYS A 30 -0.20 -7.73 -6.97
N TYR A 31 0.95 -7.09 -6.79
CA TYR A 31 1.26 -5.79 -7.38
C TYR A 31 2.25 -5.86 -8.55
N ILE A 32 3.14 -6.85 -8.56
CA ILE A 32 4.19 -6.97 -9.59
C ILE A 32 3.81 -8.07 -10.58
N ALA A 33 3.18 -7.67 -11.69
CA ALA A 33 2.89 -8.54 -12.83
C ALA A 33 3.86 -8.23 -13.98
N VAL A 34 4.69 -9.21 -14.33
CA VAL A 34 5.68 -9.07 -15.42
C VAL A 34 5.40 -10.17 -16.45
N ASP A 35 4.24 -10.13 -17.12
CA ASP A 35 3.87 -11.17 -18.11
C ASP A 35 4.27 -10.81 -19.54
N ARG A 36 4.65 -9.56 -19.77
CA ARG A 36 4.93 -9.01 -21.11
C ARG A 36 6.29 -9.43 -21.70
N HIS A 37 7.15 -10.10 -20.92
CA HIS A 37 8.40 -10.68 -21.43
C HIS A 37 8.17 -11.88 -22.38
N LYS A 38 6.99 -12.52 -22.30
CA LYS A 38 6.59 -13.65 -23.15
C LYS A 38 6.18 -13.26 -24.57
N LEU A 39 6.07 -11.97 -24.87
CA LEU A 39 5.72 -11.48 -26.21
C LEU A 39 6.89 -11.74 -27.16
N THR A 40 6.69 -12.66 -28.12
CA THR A 40 7.71 -13.19 -29.03
C THR A 40 8.19 -12.20 -30.09
N TYR A 41 7.41 -11.15 -30.38
CA TYR A 41 7.74 -10.14 -31.40
C TYR A 41 8.58 -8.96 -30.87
N LEU A 42 8.85 -8.90 -29.56
CA LEU A 42 9.59 -7.80 -28.95
C LEU A 42 11.10 -8.06 -28.97
N ASN A 43 11.88 -7.05 -29.37
CA ASN A 43 13.34 -7.11 -29.36
C ASN A 43 13.88 -7.11 -27.91
N PHE A 44 15.09 -7.60 -27.67
CA PHE A 44 15.66 -7.78 -26.31
C PHE A 44 15.60 -6.50 -25.46
N MET A 45 15.97 -5.35 -26.05
CA MET A 45 15.93 -4.05 -25.38
C MET A 45 14.51 -3.61 -25.00
N GLN A 46 13.52 -3.90 -25.84
CA GLN A 46 12.12 -3.58 -25.55
C GLN A 46 11.58 -4.47 -24.42
N LYS A 47 11.98 -5.75 -24.38
CA LYS A 47 11.64 -6.64 -23.26
C LYS A 47 12.23 -6.13 -21.94
N LEU A 48 13.48 -5.68 -21.94
CA LEU A 48 14.11 -5.11 -20.75
C LEU A 48 13.37 -3.87 -20.25
N ASN A 49 12.98 -2.97 -21.16
CA ASN A 49 12.19 -1.79 -20.81
C ASN A 49 10.79 -2.16 -20.28
N CYS A 50 10.11 -3.15 -20.89
CA CYS A 50 8.81 -3.62 -20.39
C CYS A 50 8.92 -4.24 -18.99
N VAL A 51 9.97 -5.02 -18.71
CA VAL A 51 10.25 -5.56 -17.37
C VAL A 51 10.52 -4.41 -16.40
N TYR A 52 11.32 -3.43 -16.80
CA TYR A 52 11.63 -2.26 -15.97
C TYR A 52 10.38 -1.45 -15.61
N CYS A 53 9.55 -1.09 -16.60
CA CYS A 53 8.33 -0.32 -16.36
C CYS A 53 7.28 -1.13 -15.59
N GLY A 54 7.12 -2.42 -15.89
CA GLY A 54 6.18 -3.30 -15.16
C GLY A 54 6.60 -3.49 -13.71
N TYR A 55 7.90 -3.71 -13.48
CA TYR A 55 8.47 -3.80 -12.14
C TYR A 55 8.37 -2.48 -11.36
N GLY A 56 8.76 -1.37 -11.97
CA GLY A 56 8.75 -0.05 -11.33
C GLY A 56 7.34 0.39 -10.94
N ASN A 57 6.37 0.30 -11.85
CA ASN A 57 4.98 0.68 -11.57
C ASN A 57 4.34 -0.25 -10.54
N GLY A 58 4.55 -1.57 -10.67
CA GLY A 58 4.06 -2.54 -9.69
C GLY A 58 4.66 -2.32 -8.30
N LEU A 59 5.96 -2.04 -8.23
CA LEU A 59 6.62 -1.72 -6.98
C LEU A 59 6.05 -0.45 -6.34
N LEU A 60 5.85 0.63 -7.10
CA LEU A 60 5.28 1.86 -6.55
C LEU A 60 3.87 1.66 -5.99
N ALA A 61 3.05 0.82 -6.66
CA ALA A 61 1.74 0.45 -6.14
C ALA A 61 1.84 -0.36 -4.83
N TYR A 62 2.77 -1.31 -4.74
CA TYR A 62 3.07 -2.04 -3.51
C TYR A 62 3.52 -1.12 -2.37
N VAL A 63 4.48 -0.22 -2.63
CA VAL A 63 4.99 0.72 -1.63
C VAL A 63 3.88 1.64 -1.14
N ARG A 64 3.02 2.11 -2.03
CA ARG A 64 1.86 2.92 -1.68
C ARG A 64 0.87 2.19 -0.79
N GLU A 65 0.59 0.92 -1.05
CA GLU A 65 -0.26 0.12 -0.18
C GLU A 65 0.33 0.01 1.24
N VAL A 66 1.63 -0.28 1.35
CA VAL A 66 2.33 -0.36 2.64
C VAL A 66 2.24 0.97 3.39
N ALA A 67 2.47 2.09 2.69
CA ALA A 67 2.33 3.42 3.24
C ALA A 67 0.88 3.73 3.67
N GLY A 68 -0.12 3.38 2.86
CA GLY A 68 -1.54 3.61 3.17
C GLY A 68 -2.02 2.83 4.39
N ARG A 69 -1.58 1.57 4.58
CA ARG A 69 -1.88 0.80 5.80
C ARG A 69 -1.21 1.39 7.04
N THR A 70 0.00 1.90 6.86
CA THR A 70 0.73 2.59 7.93
C THR A 70 0.02 3.90 8.31
N GLU A 71 -0.39 4.68 7.32
CA GLU A 71 -1.12 5.93 7.49
C GLU A 71 -2.47 5.69 8.19
N TYR A 72 -3.21 4.66 7.77
CA TYR A 72 -4.46 4.26 8.43
C TYR A 72 -4.27 3.91 9.91
N TYR A 73 -3.15 3.28 10.28
CA TYR A 73 -2.86 2.93 11.67
C TYR A 73 -2.33 4.10 12.52
N TRP A 74 -1.52 5.00 11.94
CA TRP A 74 -0.88 6.09 12.67
C TRP A 74 -1.69 7.38 12.70
N CYS A 75 -2.31 7.77 11.58
CA CYS A 75 -2.97 9.05 11.45
C CYS A 75 -4.07 8.99 10.38
N PRO A 76 -5.25 8.44 10.70
CA PRO A 76 -6.38 8.41 9.78
C PRO A 76 -7.11 9.77 9.72
N ILE A 77 -6.38 10.87 9.53
CA ILE A 77 -6.93 12.23 9.34
C ILE A 77 -6.68 12.66 7.90
N LYS A 78 -7.71 13.19 7.24
CA LYS A 78 -7.57 13.78 5.92
C LYS A 78 -6.63 14.99 5.97
N HIS A 79 -5.71 15.05 5.01
CA HIS A 79 -4.90 16.23 4.78
C HIS A 79 -5.77 17.43 4.40
N ALA A 80 -5.42 18.60 4.94
CA ALA A 80 -6.06 19.88 4.58
C ALA A 80 -5.84 20.25 3.10
N SER A 81 -4.78 19.75 2.48
CA SER A 81 -4.48 19.98 1.07
C SER A 81 -5.18 18.98 0.15
N HIS A 82 -5.65 19.46 -1.00
CA HIS A 82 -6.21 18.59 -2.05
C HIS A 82 -5.08 17.83 -2.77
N LEU A 83 -4.85 16.59 -2.35
CA LEU A 83 -4.01 15.63 -3.06
C LEU A 83 -4.82 14.93 -4.15
N SER A 84 -4.27 14.85 -5.37
CA SER A 84 -4.93 14.32 -6.57
C SER A 84 -5.13 12.81 -6.57
N ASP A 85 -4.37 12.08 -5.75
CA ASP A 85 -4.37 10.63 -5.75
C ASP A 85 -4.39 10.12 -4.31
N ARG A 86 -5.59 9.72 -3.86
CA ARG A 86 -5.86 9.24 -2.50
C ARG A 86 -6.00 7.73 -2.55
N HIS A 87 -5.30 6.99 -1.68
CA HIS A 87 -5.50 5.55 -1.58
C HIS A 87 -6.95 5.27 -1.11
N GLU A 88 -7.53 4.13 -1.45
CA GLU A 88 -8.99 3.89 -1.24
C GLU A 88 -9.44 4.10 0.22
N GLN A 89 -8.60 3.68 1.17
CA GLN A 89 -8.89 3.83 2.61
C GLN A 89 -8.94 5.27 3.10
N TYR A 90 -8.41 6.23 2.33
CA TYR A 90 -8.44 7.65 2.66
C TYR A 90 -9.86 8.22 2.71
N GLN A 91 -10.83 7.61 2.01
CA GLN A 91 -12.23 8.03 2.12
C GLN A 91 -12.81 7.80 3.52
N ASN A 92 -12.30 6.79 4.22
CA ASN A 92 -12.74 6.40 5.55
C ASN A 92 -12.06 7.20 6.66
N PHE A 93 -11.14 8.12 6.35
CA PHE A 93 -10.42 8.92 7.34
C PHE A 93 -11.32 10.00 7.95
N LEU A 94 -10.98 10.39 9.18
CA LEU A 94 -11.55 11.55 9.86
C LEU A 94 -11.33 12.82 9.05
N GLU A 95 -12.31 13.71 9.07
CA GLU A 95 -12.17 15.04 8.47
C GLU A 95 -11.12 15.87 9.21
N PHE A 96 -10.46 16.75 8.47
CA PHE A 96 -9.47 17.65 9.05
C PHE A 96 -10.15 18.60 10.06
N GLY A 97 -9.68 18.60 11.31
CA GLY A 97 -10.16 19.49 12.38
C GLY A 97 -11.23 18.90 13.32
N ASP A 98 -11.65 17.65 13.12
CA ASP A 98 -12.62 16.96 14.00
C ASP A 98 -11.92 16.40 15.27
N GLY A 99 -11.52 17.30 16.17
CA GLY A 99 -10.76 16.97 17.38
C GLY A 99 -11.60 16.35 18.51
N GLU A 100 -12.92 16.57 18.52
CA GLU A 100 -13.82 16.08 19.57
C GLU A 100 -14.03 14.56 19.51
N ALA A 101 -14.05 13.99 18.31
CA ALA A 101 -14.22 12.55 18.09
C ALA A 101 -12.90 11.79 17.90
N TRP A 102 -11.75 12.46 18.10
CA TRP A 102 -10.43 11.89 17.79
C TRP A 102 -10.15 10.63 18.61
N ASP A 103 -10.22 10.69 19.93
CA ASP A 103 -9.78 9.56 20.78
C ASP A 103 -10.62 8.30 20.55
N GLU A 104 -11.94 8.42 20.42
CA GLU A 104 -12.85 7.29 20.26
C GLU A 104 -12.75 6.67 18.85
N LYS A 105 -12.84 7.49 17.80
CA LYS A 105 -12.71 7.01 16.41
C LYS A 105 -11.31 6.52 16.10
N PHE A 106 -10.27 7.09 16.70
CA PHE A 106 -8.89 6.65 16.53
C PHE A 106 -8.66 5.24 17.09
N ILE A 107 -9.20 4.95 18.28
CA ILE A 107 -9.14 3.60 18.87
C ILE A 107 -9.90 2.61 17.99
N GLU A 108 -11.10 2.98 17.51
CA GLU A 108 -11.90 2.15 16.60
C GLU A 108 -11.16 1.85 15.28
N MET A 109 -10.60 2.88 14.64
CA MET A 109 -9.84 2.76 13.39
C MET A 109 -8.58 1.92 13.56
N LYS A 110 -7.84 2.09 14.67
CA LYS A 110 -6.71 1.22 15.00
C LYS A 110 -7.14 -0.23 15.18
N GLY A 111 -8.29 -0.48 15.81
CA GLY A 111 -8.89 -1.80 15.92
C GLY A 111 -9.15 -2.41 14.54
N LYS A 112 -9.80 -1.66 13.65
CA LYS A 112 -10.07 -2.08 12.26
C LYS A 112 -8.78 -2.36 11.48
N ALA A 113 -7.75 -1.55 11.66
CA ALA A 113 -6.45 -1.71 11.00
C ALA A 113 -5.80 -3.05 11.36
N ARG A 114 -5.92 -3.46 12.63
CA ARG A 114 -5.39 -4.72 13.17
C ARG A 114 -6.27 -5.92 12.82
N ALA A 115 -7.59 -5.73 12.76
CA ALA A 115 -8.57 -6.77 12.46
C ALA A 115 -8.61 -7.18 10.98
N CYS A 116 -7.81 -6.55 10.12
CA CYS A 116 -7.68 -6.87 8.71
C CYS A 116 -6.98 -8.23 8.42
N GLU A 117 -7.02 -9.21 9.34
CA GLU A 117 -6.78 -10.63 9.06
C GLU A 117 -7.93 -11.23 8.24
N ASP A 118 -9.16 -10.71 8.42
CA ASP A 118 -10.33 -11.07 7.63
C ASP A 118 -10.78 -9.91 6.72
N CYS A 119 -11.32 -10.27 5.56
CA CYS A 119 -11.44 -9.50 4.32
C CYS A 119 -12.35 -8.25 4.31
N SER A 120 -12.22 -7.37 5.29
CA SER A 120 -13.16 -6.28 5.52
C SER A 120 -12.57 -4.87 5.63
N GLY A 121 -11.34 -4.59 5.18
CA GLY A 121 -11.01 -3.15 5.09
C GLY A 121 -9.62 -2.63 4.80
N CYS A 122 -8.59 -3.42 4.54
CA CYS A 122 -7.23 -2.85 4.39
C CYS A 122 -6.61 -2.92 2.99
N GLY A 123 -7.30 -3.37 1.94
CA GLY A 123 -6.74 -3.38 0.59
C GLY A 123 -7.73 -3.73 -0.53
N THR A 124 -7.35 -3.41 -1.76
CA THR A 124 -8.12 -3.59 -3.02
C THR A 124 -8.45 -5.04 -3.38
N GLY A 125 -7.86 -6.01 -2.68
CA GLY A 125 -8.14 -7.42 -2.85
C GLY A 125 -9.04 -7.90 -1.72
N GLY A 126 -10.35 -7.77 -1.90
CA GLY A 126 -11.31 -8.58 -1.14
C GLY A 126 -10.94 -10.07 -1.24
N CYS A 127 -11.33 -10.85 -0.24
CA CYS A 127 -11.16 -12.30 -0.18
C CYS A 127 -11.43 -12.95 -1.55
N HIS A 128 -10.37 -13.43 -2.19
CA HIS A 128 -10.43 -14.39 -3.29
C HIS A 128 -9.33 -15.42 -3.07
#